data_AF-A0A3D3AI36-F1
#
_entry.id   AF-A0A3D3AI36-F1
#
_cell.length_a   1.000
_cell.length_b   1.000
_cell.length_c   1.000
_cell.angle_alpha   90.00
_cell.angle_beta   90.00
_cell.angle_gamma   90.00
#
_symmetry.space_group_name_H-M   'P 1'
#
loop_
_entity.id
_entity.type
_entity.pdbx_description
1 polymer ?
#
loop_
_entity_poly.entity_id
_entity_poly.type
_entity_poly.pdbx_seq_one_letter_code
_entity_poly.pdbx_strand_id
1 'polypeptide(L)'
;MEGKMNKKIFIYFFFLLIWKTGLVFSLEQKSDFVSDRSIASVVQIGKTYDIYKVAGLPDNYEINIRNGKPNFGPGKVISKQEKFVNIGSGVIVSNDGWIFTNYHVAEDKIQVQLLEENGKVYQIVLVPKHPNYLLISTATVDEVSKYGKVKLRYLAESRVFDVSYSLDADIPYDVSVCKIIAKIDFYSEERGIKTSKLSESDVFPYAQLANPFTISRSDNALSSVGFPGIGPSESAVLTRGEFLGYENSKKSILNHSCLIAGGNSGGALFYKDKLIGINTWSFEDRGNTIAKAQPVTYWGWALAASRLWYEAKTLPVIQSVWLENDPSEDTYKKEVFLGLNIVSRTNENNKISQSEVYLFKKEVSLKEAKDYIELYRIMKAYETIHVLKKQGYDIAAIASYLKLSTDVVGQVVQMNQPAFFKNIKPELKKYIKIYQSKEFYSKNWQTNQNGQVILSVFPKGEFQVAVVKEGYEVGIFQFESGSDVFQGPYTLKMEPVERR
;
A
#
# COMPACT_ATOMS: atom_id res chain seq x y z
N MET A 1 -21.56 13.92 56.87
CA MET A 1 -20.39 14.45 56.15
C MET A 1 -19.66 13.30 55.51
N GLU A 2 -19.35 13.46 54.22
CA GLU A 2 -18.39 12.71 53.41
C GLU A 2 -18.50 11.18 53.33
N GLY A 3 -19.22 10.71 52.29
CA GLY A 3 -19.10 9.36 51.76
C GLY A 3 -18.58 9.40 50.32
N LYS A 4 -17.32 8.99 50.13
CA LYS A 4 -16.67 8.85 48.81
C LYS A 4 -17.45 7.87 47.93
N MET A 5 -18.03 8.39 46.85
CA MET A 5 -18.72 7.58 45.83
C MET A 5 -17.74 7.16 44.73
N ASN A 6 -17.82 5.89 44.37
CA ASN A 6 -16.87 5.15 43.54
C ASN A 6 -17.06 5.48 42.04
N LYS A 7 -16.04 6.02 41.37
CA LYS A 7 -16.07 6.49 39.95
C LYS A 7 -16.22 5.38 38.87
N LYS A 8 -16.64 4.16 39.23
CA LYS A 8 -16.81 3.04 38.28
C LYS A 8 -18.27 2.69 37.92
N ILE A 9 -19.25 3.50 38.35
CA ILE A 9 -20.69 3.27 38.05
C ILE A 9 -21.33 4.50 37.38
N PHE A 10 -20.61 5.14 36.45
CA PHE A 10 -21.18 6.25 35.65
C PHE A 10 -21.16 6.02 34.14
N ILE A 11 -20.66 4.87 33.67
CA ILE A 11 -20.57 4.53 32.24
C ILE A 11 -21.70 3.57 31.77
N TYR A 12 -22.52 3.03 32.69
CA TYR A 12 -23.57 2.07 32.33
C TYR A 12 -25.00 2.64 32.22
N PHE A 13 -25.22 3.94 32.41
CA PHE A 13 -26.57 4.54 32.42
C PHE A 13 -26.87 5.50 31.26
N PHE A 14 -25.96 5.69 30.30
CA PHE A 14 -26.19 6.58 29.15
C PHE A 14 -26.63 5.86 27.86
N PHE A 15 -26.82 4.53 27.88
CA PHE A 15 -27.17 3.73 26.70
C PHE A 15 -28.63 3.24 26.63
N LEU A 16 -29.54 3.77 27.46
CA LEU A 16 -30.90 3.23 27.59
C LEU A 16 -32.05 4.21 27.32
N LEU A 17 -31.82 5.30 26.57
CA LEU A 17 -32.87 6.29 26.27
C LEU A 17 -32.94 6.80 24.82
N ILE A 18 -32.75 5.92 23.82
CA ILE A 18 -33.13 6.22 22.41
C ILE A 18 -33.98 5.07 21.83
N TRP A 19 -34.80 4.44 22.67
CA TRP A 19 -35.69 3.35 22.26
C TRP A 19 -37.11 3.59 22.79
N LYS A 20 -37.73 4.71 22.39
CA LYS A 20 -39.19 4.93 22.41
C LYS A 20 -39.53 6.35 21.97
N THR A 21 -39.64 6.57 20.65
CA THR A 21 -40.72 7.32 20.01
C THR A 21 -40.53 7.21 18.49
N GLY A 22 -41.34 6.36 17.86
CA GLY A 22 -41.47 6.33 16.41
C GLY A 22 -42.15 7.61 15.94
N LEU A 23 -41.40 8.41 15.19
CA LEU A 23 -41.93 9.46 14.33
C LEU A 23 -41.15 9.37 13.01
N VAL A 24 -41.69 8.54 12.12
CA VAL A 24 -41.20 8.38 10.74
C VAL A 24 -41.73 9.58 9.95
N PHE A 25 -40.89 10.58 9.73
CA PHE A 25 -41.12 11.52 8.63
C PHE A 25 -40.62 10.87 7.34
N SER A 26 -41.56 10.44 6.51
CA SER A 26 -41.30 10.09 5.11
C SER A 26 -41.23 11.39 4.30
N LEU A 27 -40.02 11.84 4.00
CA LEU A 27 -39.75 12.75 2.90
C LEU A 27 -38.83 12.02 1.91
N GLU A 28 -39.34 11.78 0.70
CA GLU A 28 -38.59 11.22 -0.41
C GLU A 28 -37.42 12.14 -0.79
N GLN A 29 -36.19 11.66 -0.60
CA GLN A 29 -35.07 11.95 -1.49
C GLN A 29 -34.38 10.64 -1.84
N LYS A 30 -34.78 10.07 -2.98
CA LYS A 30 -34.37 8.75 -3.48
C LYS A 30 -33.11 8.79 -4.37
N SER A 31 -32.32 9.87 -4.39
CA SER A 31 -31.22 10.05 -5.35
C SER A 31 -29.80 9.73 -4.84
N ASP A 32 -29.57 9.53 -3.54
CA ASP A 32 -28.20 9.62 -2.96
C ASP A 32 -27.70 8.34 -2.27
N PHE A 33 -28.30 7.18 -2.55
CA PHE A 33 -27.93 5.93 -1.87
C PHE A 33 -26.77 5.22 -2.58
N VAL A 34 -25.79 4.77 -1.78
CA VAL A 34 -24.88 3.69 -2.20
C VAL A 34 -25.70 2.43 -2.44
N SER A 35 -25.48 1.76 -3.57
CA SER A 35 -26.25 0.60 -3.97
C SER A 35 -25.85 -0.65 -3.19
N ASP A 36 -26.78 -1.59 -3.05
CA ASP A 36 -26.54 -2.92 -2.49
C ASP A 36 -25.36 -3.63 -3.17
N ARG A 37 -25.18 -3.42 -4.47
CA ARG A 37 -24.04 -3.94 -5.23
C ARG A 37 -22.72 -3.35 -4.74
N SER A 38 -22.65 -2.04 -4.51
CA SER A 38 -21.46 -1.36 -3.99
C SER A 38 -21.18 -1.77 -2.54
N ILE A 39 -22.21 -1.90 -1.70
CA ILE A 39 -22.05 -2.45 -0.33
C ILE A 39 -21.48 -3.86 -0.38
N ALA A 40 -22.04 -4.73 -1.24
CA ALA A 40 -21.60 -6.12 -1.39
C ALA A 40 -20.17 -6.27 -1.93
N SER A 41 -19.60 -5.23 -2.54
CA SER A 41 -18.20 -5.21 -2.95
C SER A 41 -17.23 -5.01 -1.79
N VAL A 42 -17.70 -4.55 -0.63
CA VAL A 42 -16.86 -4.35 0.55
C VAL A 42 -16.81 -5.64 1.37
N VAL A 43 -15.59 -6.06 1.70
CA VAL A 43 -15.31 -7.34 2.36
C VAL A 43 -14.55 -7.13 3.65
N GLN A 44 -14.71 -8.06 4.58
CA GLN A 44 -13.85 -8.14 5.76
C GLN A 44 -12.62 -8.97 5.42
N ILE A 45 -11.47 -8.48 5.90
CA ILE A 45 -10.17 -9.12 5.74
C ILE A 45 -9.69 -9.56 7.11
N GLY A 46 -9.39 -10.85 7.25
CA GLY A 46 -8.76 -11.38 8.44
C GLY A 46 -7.59 -12.31 8.15
N LYS A 47 -6.87 -12.65 9.21
CA LYS A 47 -5.73 -13.58 9.19
C LYS A 47 -5.85 -14.56 10.34
N THR A 48 -5.23 -15.72 10.15
CA THR A 48 -5.04 -16.67 11.24
C THR A 48 -3.68 -16.42 11.87
N TYR A 49 -3.66 -16.30 13.20
CA TYR A 49 -2.44 -16.10 13.98
C TYR A 49 -2.23 -17.24 14.95
N ASP A 50 -0.96 -17.64 15.08
CA ASP A 50 -0.49 -18.30 16.29
C ASP A 50 -0.25 -17.22 17.35
N ILE A 51 -1.05 -17.24 18.42
CA ILE A 51 -0.99 -16.29 19.53
C ILE A 51 -0.29 -16.95 20.71
N TYR A 52 0.85 -16.39 21.10
CA TYR A 52 1.66 -16.84 22.23
C TYR A 52 1.51 -15.87 23.39
N LYS A 53 1.19 -16.38 24.58
CA LYS A 53 1.34 -15.64 25.83
C LYS A 53 2.71 -15.97 26.41
N VAL A 54 3.60 -14.99 26.53
CA VAL A 54 4.98 -15.20 26.97
C VAL A 54 5.27 -14.37 28.21
N ALA A 55 5.95 -14.97 29.19
CA ALA A 55 6.42 -14.30 30.40
C ALA A 55 7.95 -14.17 30.40
N GLY A 56 8.46 -13.09 30.99
CA GLY A 56 9.91 -12.91 31.21
C GLY A 56 10.72 -12.58 29.95
N LEU A 57 10.08 -12.08 28.89
CA LEU A 57 10.78 -11.47 27.76
C LEU A 57 11.32 -10.10 28.18
N PRO A 58 12.60 -9.78 27.89
CA PRO A 58 13.14 -8.44 28.07
C PRO A 58 12.34 -7.39 27.30
N ASP A 59 12.33 -6.15 27.79
CA ASP A 59 11.82 -5.01 27.03
C ASP A 59 12.62 -4.87 25.72
N ASN A 60 11.91 -4.67 24.61
CA ASN A 60 12.46 -4.58 23.25
C ASN A 60 13.16 -5.85 22.72
N TYR A 61 12.84 -7.04 23.24
CA TYR A 61 13.34 -8.29 22.66
C TYR A 61 12.78 -8.50 21.23
N GLU A 62 13.67 -8.56 20.23
CA GLU A 62 13.28 -8.88 18.86
C GLU A 62 13.02 -10.37 18.68
N ILE A 63 11.74 -10.70 18.47
CA ILE A 63 11.29 -12.06 18.21
C ILE A 63 11.64 -12.44 16.78
N ASN A 64 12.60 -13.34 16.65
CA ASN A 64 13.03 -13.86 15.36
C ASN A 64 12.29 -15.16 15.02
N ILE A 65 11.97 -15.36 13.75
CA ILE A 65 11.41 -16.64 13.26
C ILE A 65 12.56 -17.56 12.84
N ARG A 66 12.62 -18.76 13.41
CA ARG A 66 13.52 -19.84 12.97
C ARG A 66 12.68 -21.05 12.57
N ASN A 67 12.85 -21.52 11.33
CA ASN A 67 12.11 -22.67 10.78
C ASN A 67 10.58 -22.55 10.95
N GLY A 68 10.03 -21.36 10.72
CA GLY A 68 8.59 -21.09 10.82
C GLY A 68 8.05 -21.02 12.26
N LYS A 69 8.91 -21.04 13.28
CA LYS A 69 8.51 -20.88 14.69
C LYS A 69 9.18 -19.65 15.32
N PRO A 70 8.47 -18.86 16.13
CA PRO A 70 9.08 -17.78 16.88
C PRO A 70 10.07 -18.32 17.91
N ASN A 71 11.23 -17.69 17.99
CA ASN A 71 12.21 -17.89 19.04
C ASN A 71 12.04 -16.79 20.09
N PHE A 72 11.65 -17.19 21.30
CA PHE A 72 11.43 -16.27 22.42
C PHE A 72 12.65 -16.11 23.33
N GLY A 73 13.79 -16.74 23.00
CA GLY A 73 15.01 -16.66 23.80
C GLY A 73 14.77 -17.04 25.27
N PRO A 74 15.00 -16.13 26.24
CA PRO A 74 14.77 -16.40 27.67
C PRO A 74 13.28 -16.43 28.06
N GLY A 75 12.38 -15.98 27.18
CA GLY A 75 10.94 -15.93 27.42
C GLY A 75 10.31 -17.31 27.58
N LYS A 76 9.46 -17.45 28.60
CA LYS A 76 8.68 -18.68 28.85
C LYS A 76 7.31 -18.57 28.19
N VAL A 77 7.03 -19.41 27.20
CA VAL A 77 5.69 -19.55 26.62
C VAL A 77 4.75 -20.16 27.66
N ILE A 78 3.72 -19.41 28.03
CA ILE A 78 2.69 -19.79 29.00
C ILE A 78 1.54 -20.50 28.30
N SER A 79 1.13 -20.00 27.13
CA SER A 79 0.12 -20.64 26.30
C SER A 79 0.36 -20.32 24.82
N LYS A 80 -0.13 -21.21 23.97
CA LYS A 80 -0.25 -21.03 22.53
C LYS A 80 -1.70 -21.33 22.14
N GLN A 81 -2.32 -20.43 21.40
CA GLN A 81 -3.63 -20.65 20.78
C GLN A 81 -3.57 -20.18 19.33
N GLU A 82 -4.31 -20.85 18.47
CA GLU A 82 -4.56 -20.38 17.12
C GLU A 82 -5.85 -19.57 17.11
N LYS A 83 -5.86 -18.43 16.43
CA LYS A 83 -7.07 -17.62 16.35
C LYS A 83 -7.19 -16.89 15.03
N PHE A 84 -8.41 -16.87 14.49
CA PHE A 84 -8.79 -15.92 13.47
C PHE A 84 -8.92 -14.51 14.06
N VAL A 85 -8.25 -13.54 13.45
CA VAL A 85 -8.30 -12.13 13.83
C VAL A 85 -8.72 -11.33 12.60
N ASN A 86 -9.82 -10.57 12.73
CA ASN A 86 -10.14 -9.51 11.79
C ASN A 86 -9.09 -8.41 11.91
N ILE A 87 -8.52 -8.01 10.78
CA ILE A 87 -7.47 -7.00 10.72
C ILE A 87 -7.88 -5.77 9.90
N GLY A 88 -9.01 -5.83 9.20
CA GLY A 88 -9.53 -4.68 8.47
C GLY A 88 -10.58 -5.05 7.42
N SER A 89 -10.72 -4.15 6.45
CA SER A 89 -11.67 -4.25 5.36
C SER A 89 -10.95 -4.22 4.00
N GLY A 90 -11.66 -4.55 2.94
CA GLY A 90 -11.20 -4.40 1.56
C GLY A 90 -12.36 -4.09 0.63
N VAL A 91 -12.05 -3.61 -0.58
CA VAL A 91 -13.05 -3.32 -1.61
C VAL A 91 -12.71 -4.11 -2.86
N ILE A 92 -13.61 -4.98 -3.29
CA ILE A 92 -13.50 -5.68 -4.58
C ILE A 92 -13.69 -4.66 -5.69
N VAL A 93 -12.72 -4.56 -6.60
CA VAL A 93 -12.68 -3.56 -7.69
C VAL A 93 -12.80 -4.17 -9.08
N SER A 94 -12.92 -5.48 -9.17
CA SER A 94 -13.09 -6.21 -10.43
C SER A 94 -13.96 -7.45 -10.24
N ASN A 95 -14.63 -7.87 -11.30
CA ASN A 95 -15.55 -9.00 -11.27
C ASN A 95 -14.88 -10.36 -11.05
N ASP A 96 -13.58 -10.47 -11.27
CA ASP A 96 -12.80 -11.70 -11.03
C ASP A 96 -12.10 -11.69 -9.66
N GLY A 97 -12.35 -10.68 -8.80
CA GLY A 97 -11.99 -10.74 -7.38
C GLY A 97 -10.66 -10.07 -6.99
N TRP A 98 -10.21 -9.05 -7.72
CA TRP A 98 -9.17 -8.14 -7.19
C TRP A 98 -9.73 -7.20 -6.13
N ILE A 99 -8.95 -6.99 -5.07
CA ILE A 99 -9.33 -6.22 -3.88
C ILE A 99 -8.33 -5.10 -3.65
N PHE A 100 -8.82 -3.89 -3.38
CA PHE A 100 -8.05 -2.80 -2.78
C PHE A 100 -8.18 -2.86 -1.26
N THR A 101 -7.07 -2.66 -0.55
CA THR A 101 -7.04 -2.49 0.91
C THR A 101 -5.76 -1.75 1.30
N ASN A 102 -5.64 -1.35 2.55
CA ASN A 102 -4.43 -0.72 3.02
C ASN A 102 -3.26 -1.71 3.14
N TYR A 103 -2.04 -1.21 2.98
CA TYR A 103 -0.84 -2.00 3.19
C TYR A 103 -0.78 -2.53 4.63
N HIS A 104 -1.05 -1.69 5.64
CA HIS A 104 -1.03 -2.12 7.04
C HIS A 104 -2.09 -3.18 7.39
N VAL A 105 -3.16 -3.31 6.59
CA VAL A 105 -4.16 -4.38 6.71
C VAL A 105 -3.62 -5.67 6.09
N ALA A 106 -2.97 -5.59 4.93
CA ALA A 106 -2.51 -6.76 4.18
C ALA A 106 -1.14 -7.30 4.60
N GLU A 107 -0.31 -6.49 5.28
CA GLU A 107 1.06 -6.84 5.64
C GLU A 107 1.16 -7.94 6.71
N ASP A 108 2.20 -8.77 6.62
CA ASP A 108 2.52 -9.78 7.63
C ASP A 108 3.52 -9.22 8.63
N LYS A 109 3.00 -8.72 9.76
CA LYS A 109 3.83 -8.32 10.89
C LYS A 109 3.56 -9.20 12.10
N ILE A 110 4.64 -9.56 12.79
CA ILE A 110 4.55 -10.05 14.16
C ILE A 110 4.11 -8.88 15.02
N GLN A 111 3.02 -9.06 15.76
CA GLN A 111 2.53 -8.05 16.69
C GLN A 111 2.84 -8.48 18.10
N VAL A 112 3.34 -7.53 18.91
CA VAL A 112 3.61 -7.76 20.34
C VAL A 112 2.78 -6.76 21.13
N GLN A 113 1.97 -7.26 22.06
CA GLN A 113 1.14 -6.45 22.95
C GLN A 113 1.46 -6.79 24.40
N LEU A 114 1.43 -5.79 25.29
CA LEU A 114 1.58 -6.02 26.72
C LEU A 114 0.22 -6.32 27.34
N LEU A 115 0.17 -7.37 28.17
CA LEU A 115 -1.00 -7.75 28.95
C LEU A 115 -0.61 -7.81 30.42
N GLU A 116 -1.20 -6.92 31.23
CA GLU A 116 -1.10 -6.98 32.68
C GLU A 116 -2.27 -7.78 33.25
N GLU A 117 -1.97 -8.85 34.00
CA GLU A 117 -2.97 -9.71 34.64
C GLU A 117 -2.46 -10.16 36.02
N ASN A 118 -3.25 -9.92 37.07
CA ASN A 118 -2.93 -10.29 38.45
C ASN A 118 -1.55 -9.79 38.93
N GLY A 119 -1.17 -8.57 38.54
CA GLY A 119 0.11 -7.95 38.89
C GLY A 119 1.33 -8.52 38.15
N LYS A 120 1.11 -9.36 37.12
CA LYS A 120 2.15 -9.88 36.23
C LYS A 120 2.00 -9.28 34.84
N VAL A 121 3.13 -8.98 34.20
CA VAL A 121 3.18 -8.52 32.81
C VAL A 121 3.49 -9.71 31.90
N TYR A 122 2.68 -9.86 30.86
CA TYR A 122 2.86 -10.83 29.79
C TYR A 122 3.02 -10.10 28.46
N GLN A 123 3.75 -10.70 27.53
CA GLN A 123 3.76 -10.28 26.14
C GLN A 123 2.88 -11.24 25.33
N ILE A 124 1.88 -10.70 24.64
CA ILE A 124 1.05 -11.41 23.68
C ILE A 124 1.66 -11.22 22.29
N VAL A 125 2.15 -12.31 21.72
CA VAL A 125 2.85 -12.31 20.44
C VAL A 125 1.97 -12.99 19.40
N LEU A 126 1.56 -12.25 18.38
CA LEU A 126 0.76 -12.76 17.27
C LEU A 126 1.68 -13.00 16.07
N VAL A 127 1.81 -14.25 15.64
CA VAL A 127 2.59 -14.66 14.46
C VAL A 127 1.64 -15.09 13.36
N PRO A 128 1.63 -14.45 12.17
CA PRO A 128 0.80 -14.87 11.05
C PRO A 128 1.09 -16.35 10.69
N LYS A 129 0.05 -17.19 10.70
CA LYS A 129 0.19 -18.63 10.41
C LYS A 129 0.42 -18.90 8.92
N HIS A 130 -0.22 -18.08 8.07
CA HIS A 130 -0.16 -18.20 6.62
C HIS A 130 0.21 -16.84 6.02
N PRO A 131 1.52 -16.48 5.99
CA PRO A 131 1.97 -15.24 5.37
C PRO A 131 1.48 -15.13 3.93
N ASN A 132 1.17 -13.91 3.50
CA ASN A 132 0.58 -13.48 2.24
C ASN A 132 -0.88 -13.91 2.02
N TYR A 133 -1.44 -14.80 2.84
CA TYR A 133 -2.81 -15.25 2.70
C TYR A 133 -3.76 -14.47 3.60
N LEU A 134 -4.86 -14.03 3.01
CA LEU A 134 -5.95 -13.30 3.63
C LEU A 134 -7.21 -14.16 3.58
N LEU A 135 -7.93 -14.23 4.68
CA LEU A 135 -9.24 -14.86 4.74
C LEU A 135 -10.29 -13.77 4.57
N ILE A 136 -11.10 -13.95 3.55
CA ILE A 136 -12.10 -12.98 3.13
C ILE A 136 -13.47 -13.51 3.51
N SER A 137 -14.19 -12.71 4.27
CA SER A 137 -15.61 -12.88 4.51
C SER A 137 -16.37 -11.85 3.68
N THR A 138 -17.38 -12.32 2.97
CA THR A 138 -18.32 -11.46 2.25
C THR A 138 -19.63 -11.45 3.01
N ALA A 139 -20.15 -10.28 3.33
CA ALA A 139 -21.52 -10.17 3.82
C ALA A 139 -22.46 -10.02 2.62
N THR A 140 -23.51 -10.84 2.52
CA THR A 140 -24.64 -10.48 1.65
C THR A 140 -25.49 -9.42 2.35
N VAL A 141 -26.13 -8.52 1.60
CA VAL A 141 -26.98 -7.44 2.16
C VAL A 141 -28.04 -7.98 3.13
N ASP A 142 -28.57 -9.18 2.87
CA ASP A 142 -29.53 -9.87 3.76
C ASP A 142 -28.91 -10.41 5.07
N GLU A 143 -27.60 -10.71 5.10
CA GLU A 143 -26.88 -11.19 6.30
C GLU A 143 -26.49 -10.03 7.23
N VAL A 144 -26.27 -8.82 6.67
CA VAL A 144 -25.95 -7.59 7.42
C VAL A 144 -27.10 -7.14 8.32
N SER A 145 -28.34 -7.47 7.99
CA SER A 145 -29.53 -7.05 8.73
C SER A 145 -29.99 -8.01 9.83
N LYS A 146 -29.35 -9.18 9.98
CA LYS A 146 -29.87 -10.28 10.81
C LYS A 146 -28.78 -11.05 11.57
N TYR A 147 -28.02 -10.37 12.44
CA TYR A 147 -27.28 -10.90 13.60
C TYR A 147 -26.59 -12.29 13.42
N GLY A 148 -25.90 -12.53 12.31
CA GLY A 148 -25.16 -13.79 12.08
C GLY A 148 -23.68 -13.55 11.82
N LYS A 149 -22.82 -14.39 12.41
CA LYS A 149 -21.37 -14.46 12.12
C LYS A 149 -21.13 -14.48 10.60
N VAL A 150 -20.39 -13.50 10.06
CA VAL A 150 -19.99 -13.53 8.64
C VAL A 150 -19.21 -14.80 8.38
N LYS A 151 -19.69 -15.62 7.45
CA LYS A 151 -19.00 -16.84 7.04
C LYS A 151 -17.76 -16.47 6.23
N LEU A 152 -16.60 -17.02 6.59
CA LEU A 152 -15.41 -17.00 5.74
C LEU A 152 -15.75 -17.71 4.43
N ARG A 153 -15.59 -17.02 3.30
CA ARG A 153 -16.02 -17.53 1.99
C ARG A 153 -14.85 -17.74 1.03
N TYR A 154 -13.81 -16.92 1.13
CA TYR A 154 -12.74 -16.93 0.14
C TYR A 154 -11.36 -16.79 0.77
N LEU A 155 -10.39 -17.40 0.10
CA LEU A 155 -8.97 -17.18 0.35
C LEU A 155 -8.49 -16.17 -0.70
N ALA A 156 -7.83 -15.11 -0.23
CA ALA A 156 -7.13 -14.16 -1.07
C ALA A 156 -5.63 -14.18 -0.78
N GLU A 157 -4.85 -13.72 -1.74
CA GLU A 157 -3.41 -13.55 -1.62
C GLU A 157 -3.07 -12.07 -1.80
N SER A 158 -2.25 -11.53 -0.90
CA SER A 158 -1.64 -10.21 -1.07
C SER A 158 -0.66 -10.26 -2.25
N ARG A 159 -0.83 -9.39 -3.25
CA ARG A 159 -0.10 -9.46 -4.52
C ARG A 159 0.91 -8.35 -4.70
N VAL A 160 0.51 -7.12 -4.38
CA VAL A 160 1.31 -5.92 -4.59
C VAL A 160 1.15 -4.98 -3.41
N PHE A 161 2.26 -4.41 -2.96
CA PHE A 161 2.31 -3.40 -1.92
C PHE A 161 3.02 -2.17 -2.44
N ASP A 162 2.49 -0.99 -2.13
CA ASP A 162 3.19 0.28 -2.31
C ASP A 162 3.23 1.02 -0.99
N VAL A 163 4.45 1.09 -0.44
CA VAL A 163 4.81 1.81 0.79
C VAL A 163 5.74 2.98 0.50
N SER A 164 5.87 3.36 -0.77
CA SER A 164 6.79 4.41 -1.16
C SER A 164 6.37 5.76 -0.56
N TYR A 165 7.36 6.60 -0.32
CA TYR A 165 7.15 7.99 0.05
C TYR A 165 7.12 8.81 -1.23
N SER A 166 6.29 9.85 -1.30
CA SER A 166 6.65 10.94 -2.20
C SER A 166 7.90 11.58 -1.59
N LEU A 167 8.84 12.01 -2.44
CA LEU A 167 10.19 12.46 -2.02
C LEU A 167 10.19 13.54 -0.92
N ASP A 168 9.05 14.18 -0.66
CA ASP A 168 8.88 15.28 0.28
C ASP A 168 7.69 15.12 1.28
N ALA A 169 7.04 13.94 1.37
CA ALA A 169 5.92 13.70 2.29
C ALA A 169 6.26 12.77 3.45
N ASP A 170 5.85 13.15 4.66
CA ASP A 170 6.05 12.38 5.89
C ASP A 170 5.15 11.14 6.01
N ILE A 171 4.24 10.93 5.05
CA ILE A 171 3.25 9.83 5.06
C ILE A 171 3.48 8.93 3.83
N PRO A 172 3.83 7.65 4.02
CA PRO A 172 3.97 6.70 2.91
C PRO A 172 2.61 6.41 2.28
N TYR A 173 2.61 5.96 1.02
CA TYR A 173 1.42 5.30 0.48
C TYR A 173 1.11 4.06 1.31
N ASP A 174 -0.17 3.82 1.59
CA ASP A 174 -0.61 2.72 2.42
C ASP A 174 -1.51 1.83 1.57
N VAL A 175 -0.90 1.29 0.51
CA VAL A 175 -1.59 0.73 -0.65
C VAL A 175 -1.28 -0.76 -0.77
N SER A 176 -2.33 -1.57 -0.88
CA SER A 176 -2.24 -2.98 -1.20
C SER A 176 -3.28 -3.39 -2.24
N VAL A 177 -2.86 -4.29 -3.13
CA VAL A 177 -3.74 -5.01 -4.05
C VAL A 177 -3.66 -6.50 -3.72
N CYS A 178 -4.82 -7.09 -3.50
CA CYS A 178 -4.99 -8.51 -3.20
C CYS A 178 -5.85 -9.19 -4.27
N LYS A 179 -5.78 -10.52 -4.35
CA LYS A 179 -6.54 -11.32 -5.31
C LYS A 179 -7.22 -12.48 -4.62
N ILE A 180 -8.53 -12.62 -4.77
CA ILE A 180 -9.25 -13.85 -4.42
C ILE A 180 -8.76 -14.98 -5.33
N ILE A 181 -8.31 -16.09 -4.73
CA ILE A 181 -7.70 -17.22 -5.44
C ILE A 181 -8.45 -18.55 -5.24
N ALA A 182 -9.27 -18.66 -4.20
CA ALA A 182 -10.00 -19.89 -3.90
C ALA A 182 -11.26 -19.63 -3.06
N LYS A 183 -12.21 -20.56 -3.12
CA LYS A 183 -13.32 -20.65 -2.17
C LYS A 183 -12.84 -21.40 -0.93
N ILE A 184 -13.33 -20.99 0.23
CA ILE A 184 -13.14 -21.72 1.49
C ILE A 184 -14.33 -22.66 1.65
N ASP A 185 -14.07 -23.96 1.50
CA ASP A 185 -15.08 -24.99 1.74
C ASP A 185 -15.27 -25.21 3.24
N PHE A 186 -14.17 -25.11 3.99
CA PHE A 186 -14.11 -25.34 5.42
C PHE A 186 -12.94 -24.59 6.06
N TYR A 187 -13.17 -24.06 7.27
CA TYR A 187 -12.16 -23.50 8.15
C TYR A 187 -12.43 -23.92 9.58
N SER A 188 -11.40 -24.42 10.28
CA SER A 188 -11.39 -24.44 11.75
C SER A 188 -9.98 -24.23 12.29
N GLU A 189 -9.88 -23.71 13.51
CA GLU A 189 -8.59 -23.50 14.20
C GLU A 189 -7.81 -24.82 14.35
N GLU A 190 -8.49 -25.96 14.54
CA GLU A 190 -7.85 -27.27 14.72
C GLU A 190 -7.41 -27.93 13.41
N ARG A 191 -8.24 -27.81 12.35
CA ARG A 191 -8.06 -28.58 11.10
C ARG A 191 -7.54 -27.73 9.95
N GLY A 192 -7.35 -26.43 10.17
CA GLY A 192 -6.89 -25.49 9.17
C GLY A 192 -7.93 -25.20 8.10
N ILE A 193 -7.45 -24.88 6.90
CA ILE A 193 -8.27 -24.36 5.79
C ILE A 193 -8.33 -25.39 4.68
N LYS A 194 -9.56 -25.71 4.24
CA LYS A 194 -9.80 -26.48 3.02
C LYS A 194 -10.40 -25.57 1.96
N THR A 195 -9.84 -25.61 0.77
CA THR A 195 -10.24 -24.75 -0.34
C THR A 195 -10.58 -25.52 -1.61
N SER A 196 -11.44 -24.92 -2.42
CA SER A 196 -11.73 -25.32 -3.79
C SER A 196 -11.33 -24.21 -4.76
N LYS A 197 -10.91 -24.61 -5.97
CA LYS A 197 -10.53 -23.66 -7.02
C LYS A 197 -11.73 -22.81 -7.44
N LEU A 198 -11.44 -21.56 -7.82
CA LEU A 198 -12.41 -20.73 -8.53
C LEU A 198 -12.69 -21.32 -9.92
N SER A 199 -13.92 -21.11 -10.37
CA SER A 199 -14.41 -21.40 -11.72
C SER A 199 -14.63 -20.09 -12.48
N GLU A 200 -14.74 -20.16 -13.81
CA GLU A 200 -15.04 -18.98 -14.64
C GLU A 200 -16.41 -18.35 -14.33
N SER A 201 -17.34 -19.12 -13.76
CA SER A 201 -18.64 -18.62 -13.30
C SER A 201 -18.59 -17.85 -11.98
N ASP A 202 -17.45 -17.88 -11.26
CA ASP A 202 -17.30 -17.16 -10.00
C ASP A 202 -17.03 -15.69 -10.26
N VAL A 203 -18.11 -14.93 -10.34
CA VAL A 203 -18.09 -13.47 -10.46
C VAL A 203 -18.40 -12.79 -9.13
N PHE A 204 -17.70 -11.71 -8.85
CA PHE A 204 -17.80 -10.97 -7.60
C PHE A 204 -18.48 -9.61 -7.82
N PRO A 205 -19.32 -9.14 -6.87
CA PRO A 205 -19.74 -7.75 -6.85
C PRO A 205 -18.51 -6.86 -6.67
N TYR A 206 -18.43 -5.80 -7.46
CA TYR A 206 -17.27 -4.90 -7.45
C TYR A 206 -17.70 -3.44 -7.53
N ALA A 207 -16.92 -2.58 -6.88
CA ALA A 207 -17.09 -1.14 -6.90
C ALA A 207 -16.52 -0.55 -8.20
N GLN A 208 -17.22 0.44 -8.75
CA GLN A 208 -16.70 1.25 -9.84
C GLN A 208 -16.00 2.48 -9.28
N LEU A 209 -14.80 2.76 -9.79
CA LEU A 209 -14.02 3.94 -9.38
C LEU A 209 -14.61 5.22 -10.01
N ALA A 210 -14.41 6.35 -9.33
CA ALA A 210 -14.60 7.68 -9.88
C ALA A 210 -13.48 8.62 -9.49
N ASN A 211 -13.44 9.77 -10.17
CA ASN A 211 -12.52 10.85 -9.86
C ASN A 211 -12.74 11.36 -8.42
N PRO A 212 -11.78 11.21 -7.50
CA PRO A 212 -11.94 11.66 -6.13
C PRO A 212 -11.84 13.17 -5.98
N PHE A 213 -11.45 13.89 -7.03
CA PHE A 213 -11.12 15.31 -6.98
C PHE A 213 -12.22 16.23 -7.50
N THR A 214 -13.36 15.67 -7.94
CA THR A 214 -14.50 16.41 -8.50
C THR A 214 -15.72 16.43 -7.58
N ILE A 215 -15.52 16.23 -6.27
CA ILE A 215 -16.60 16.28 -5.28
C ILE A 215 -17.14 17.72 -5.21
N SER A 216 -18.44 17.88 -5.41
CA SER A 216 -19.09 19.19 -5.37
C SER A 216 -19.11 19.74 -3.94
N ARG A 217 -18.94 21.06 -3.77
CA ARG A 217 -19.08 21.72 -2.46
C ARG A 217 -20.53 21.77 -1.98
N SER A 218 -21.50 21.82 -2.90
CA SER A 218 -22.93 21.89 -2.57
C SER A 218 -23.61 20.52 -2.53
N ASP A 219 -22.93 19.49 -3.02
CA ASP A 219 -23.39 18.11 -3.11
C ASP A 219 -22.18 17.23 -2.76
N ASN A 220 -21.90 17.20 -1.46
CA ASN A 220 -20.72 16.64 -0.83
C ASN A 220 -21.05 15.42 0.04
N ALA A 221 -22.24 14.86 -0.08
CA ALA A 221 -22.68 13.71 0.70
C ALA A 221 -21.85 12.46 0.36
N LEU A 222 -21.38 11.76 1.39
CA LEU A 222 -20.55 10.58 1.29
C LEU A 222 -21.16 9.40 2.05
N SER A 223 -20.82 8.20 1.58
CA SER A 223 -21.13 6.94 2.26
C SER A 223 -19.83 6.17 2.51
N SER A 224 -19.58 5.79 3.76
CA SER A 224 -18.46 4.95 4.14
C SER A 224 -18.95 3.55 4.49
N VAL A 225 -18.28 2.52 3.98
CA VAL A 225 -18.62 1.12 4.24
C VAL A 225 -17.36 0.38 4.67
N GLY A 226 -17.42 -0.33 5.80
CA GLY A 226 -16.33 -1.13 6.33
C GLY A 226 -16.81 -2.07 7.44
N PHE A 227 -15.90 -2.83 8.04
CA PHE A 227 -16.19 -3.78 9.10
C PHE A 227 -15.54 -3.34 10.41
N PRO A 228 -16.24 -2.57 11.27
CA PRO A 228 -15.63 -1.95 12.44
C PRO A 228 -15.34 -2.99 13.53
N GLY A 229 -14.13 -2.99 14.06
CA GLY A 229 -13.65 -3.79 15.19
C GLY A 229 -12.48 -4.70 14.81
N ILE A 230 -11.41 -4.68 15.62
CA ILE A 230 -10.38 -5.73 15.65
C ILE A 230 -10.92 -6.87 16.53
N GLY A 231 -11.39 -7.94 15.90
CA GLY A 231 -12.16 -9.01 16.55
C GLY A 231 -13.25 -9.54 15.61
N PRO A 232 -14.11 -10.46 16.04
CA PRO A 232 -15.22 -10.96 15.22
C PRO A 232 -16.30 -9.86 15.11
N SER A 233 -16.01 -8.79 14.39
CA SER A 233 -17.06 -7.89 13.92
C SER A 233 -17.83 -8.61 12.82
N GLU A 234 -19.12 -8.80 13.04
CA GLU A 234 -19.92 -9.76 12.29
C GLU A 234 -20.74 -9.11 11.16
N SER A 235 -20.57 -7.82 10.86
CA SER A 235 -21.35 -7.15 9.82
C SER A 235 -20.65 -5.92 9.24
N ALA A 236 -20.89 -5.68 7.95
CA ALA A 236 -20.53 -4.42 7.31
C ALA A 236 -21.36 -3.28 7.93
N VAL A 237 -20.72 -2.15 8.20
CA VAL A 237 -21.37 -0.94 8.71
C VAL A 237 -21.29 0.14 7.65
N LEU A 238 -22.45 0.63 7.26
CA LEU A 238 -22.63 1.80 6.40
C LEU A 238 -22.81 3.03 7.30
N THR A 239 -21.92 4.01 7.17
CA THR A 239 -22.06 5.33 7.78
C THR A 239 -22.14 6.41 6.73
N ARG A 240 -22.75 7.53 7.08
CA ARG A 240 -22.92 8.68 6.21
C ARG A 240 -22.27 9.90 6.82
N GLY A 241 -21.86 10.80 5.96
CA GLY A 241 -21.29 12.07 6.33
C GLY A 241 -21.08 12.92 5.08
N GLU A 242 -20.19 13.88 5.21
CA GLU A 242 -19.92 14.87 4.19
C GLU A 242 -18.42 14.91 3.91
N PHE A 243 -18.07 15.28 2.69
CA PHE A 243 -16.70 15.64 2.35
C PHE A 243 -16.36 17.00 2.98
N LEU A 244 -15.26 17.01 3.75
CA LEU A 244 -14.79 18.17 4.52
C LEU A 244 -13.64 18.91 3.82
N GLY A 245 -13.11 18.37 2.73
CA GLY A 245 -11.98 18.94 2.00
C GLY A 245 -10.80 17.98 1.87
N TYR A 246 -9.77 18.42 1.15
CA TYR A 246 -8.51 17.70 1.05
C TYR A 246 -7.54 18.19 2.13
N GLU A 247 -6.76 17.27 2.69
CA GLU A 247 -5.64 17.63 3.57
C GLU A 247 -4.42 18.08 2.74
N ASN A 248 -3.73 19.13 3.21
CA ASN A 248 -2.36 19.54 2.86
C ASN A 248 -2.05 19.96 1.40
N SER A 249 -0.97 20.74 1.26
CA SER A 249 -0.40 21.09 -0.05
C SER A 249 0.42 19.96 -0.67
N LYS A 250 0.89 18.96 0.08
CA LYS A 250 1.87 17.97 -0.43
C LYS A 250 1.30 16.63 -0.90
N LYS A 251 0.26 16.11 -0.24
CA LYS A 251 -0.43 14.87 -0.58
C LYS A 251 -1.92 15.05 -0.34
N SER A 252 -2.76 14.71 -1.32
CA SER A 252 -4.21 14.77 -1.16
C SER A 252 -4.74 13.60 -0.34
N ILE A 253 -5.26 13.90 0.84
CA ILE A 253 -6.07 12.97 1.64
C ILE A 253 -7.49 13.50 1.73
N LEU A 254 -8.50 12.64 1.54
CA LEU A 254 -9.90 13.05 1.65
C LEU A 254 -10.30 13.08 3.12
N ASN A 255 -10.64 14.26 3.63
CA ASN A 255 -11.26 14.40 4.95
C ASN A 255 -12.79 14.29 4.81
N HIS A 256 -13.41 13.53 5.70
CA HIS A 256 -14.86 13.36 5.73
C HIS A 256 -15.40 13.19 7.16
N SER A 257 -16.69 13.45 7.35
CA SER A 257 -17.38 13.28 8.65
C SER A 257 -18.05 11.92 8.83
N CYS A 258 -17.97 11.01 7.86
CA CYS A 258 -18.51 9.65 8.06
C CYS A 258 -17.85 9.00 9.28
N LEU A 259 -18.65 8.51 10.22
CA LEU A 259 -18.16 7.84 11.41
C LEU A 259 -17.43 6.54 11.02
N ILE A 260 -16.17 6.41 11.43
CA ILE A 260 -15.38 5.18 11.26
C ILE A 260 -14.74 4.77 12.59
N ALA A 261 -14.50 3.47 12.75
CA ALA A 261 -13.80 2.89 13.89
C ALA A 261 -12.65 1.98 13.41
N GLY A 262 -11.74 1.61 14.33
CA GLY A 262 -10.67 0.65 14.01
C GLY A 262 -11.25 -0.64 13.44
N GLY A 263 -10.76 -1.10 12.28
CA GLY A 263 -11.34 -2.20 11.49
C GLY A 263 -12.00 -1.74 10.16
N ASN A 264 -12.41 -0.47 10.06
CA ASN A 264 -12.87 0.12 8.80
C ASN A 264 -11.74 0.44 7.82
N SER A 265 -10.49 0.44 8.28
CA SER A 265 -9.30 0.64 7.44
C SER A 265 -9.28 -0.39 6.31
N GLY A 266 -9.02 0.08 5.09
CA GLY A 266 -9.13 -0.69 3.85
C GLY A 266 -10.54 -0.75 3.26
N GLY A 267 -11.56 -0.23 3.97
CA GLY A 267 -12.95 -0.15 3.52
C GLY A 267 -13.18 0.99 2.52
N ALA A 268 -14.40 1.09 2.01
CA ALA A 268 -14.75 2.01 0.94
C ALA A 268 -15.23 3.38 1.44
N LEU A 269 -14.84 4.43 0.71
CA LEU A 269 -15.50 5.73 0.72
C LEU A 269 -16.13 5.97 -0.65
N PHE A 270 -17.45 6.12 -0.66
CA PHE A 270 -18.25 6.30 -1.85
C PHE A 270 -18.80 7.72 -1.99
N TYR A 271 -18.80 8.22 -3.22
CA TYR A 271 -19.52 9.41 -3.66
C TYR A 271 -20.41 9.01 -4.84
N LYS A 272 -21.73 9.22 -4.74
CA LYS A 272 -22.71 8.86 -5.78
C LYS A 272 -22.56 7.42 -6.30
N ASP A 273 -22.48 6.46 -5.37
CA ASP A 273 -22.31 5.03 -5.66
C ASP A 273 -20.98 4.66 -6.38
N LYS A 274 -20.00 5.57 -6.39
CA LYS A 274 -18.66 5.32 -6.95
C LYS A 274 -17.59 5.41 -5.89
N LEU A 275 -16.64 4.48 -5.93
CA LEU A 275 -15.51 4.43 -5.03
C LEU A 275 -14.55 5.58 -5.36
N ILE A 276 -14.34 6.46 -4.40
CA ILE A 276 -13.41 7.59 -4.52
C ILE A 276 -12.23 7.47 -3.56
N GLY A 277 -12.35 6.70 -2.48
CA GLY A 277 -11.25 6.51 -1.56
C GLY A 277 -11.32 5.22 -0.77
N ILE A 278 -10.19 4.89 -0.14
CA ILE A 278 -10.02 3.77 0.79
C ILE A 278 -9.82 4.36 2.19
N ASN A 279 -10.74 4.07 3.12
CA ASN A 279 -10.68 4.57 4.49
C ASN A 279 -9.39 4.08 5.16
N THR A 280 -8.72 4.93 5.95
CA THR A 280 -7.44 4.56 6.57
C THR A 280 -7.41 4.81 8.08
N TRP A 281 -7.67 6.03 8.56
CA TRP A 281 -7.67 6.38 9.98
C TRP A 281 -8.62 7.53 10.29
N SER A 282 -8.93 7.75 11.56
CA SER A 282 -9.67 8.91 12.04
C SER A 282 -8.97 9.55 13.25
N PHE A 283 -9.30 10.81 13.51
CA PHE A 283 -8.83 11.55 14.68
C PHE A 283 -9.95 12.47 15.16
N GLU A 284 -9.86 12.88 16.42
CA GLU A 284 -10.79 13.85 17.01
C GLU A 284 -10.23 15.26 16.86
N ASP A 285 -11.02 16.18 16.32
CA ASP A 285 -10.72 17.61 16.29
C ASP A 285 -11.88 18.41 16.89
N ARG A 286 -11.63 19.11 18.00
CA ARG A 286 -12.60 19.93 18.73
C ARG A 286 -13.93 19.21 19.02
N GLY A 287 -13.88 17.91 19.28
CA GLY A 287 -15.05 17.08 19.58
C GLY A 287 -15.81 16.56 18.35
N ASN A 288 -15.27 16.75 17.14
CA ASN A 288 -15.77 16.13 15.93
C ASN A 288 -14.77 15.08 15.43
N THR A 289 -15.27 13.89 15.10
CA THR A 289 -14.48 12.88 14.41
C THR A 289 -14.23 13.32 12.96
N ILE A 290 -12.95 13.50 12.59
CA ILE A 290 -12.52 13.67 11.20
C ILE A 290 -11.90 12.36 10.75
N ALA A 291 -12.55 11.74 9.76
CA ALA A 291 -12.10 10.51 9.15
C ALA A 291 -11.34 10.81 7.85
N LYS A 292 -10.36 9.96 7.54
CA LYS A 292 -9.48 10.10 6.39
C LYS A 292 -9.58 8.90 5.46
N ALA A 293 -9.58 9.18 4.16
CA ALA A 293 -9.44 8.19 3.11
C ALA A 293 -8.33 8.56 2.12
N GLN A 294 -7.56 7.58 1.68
CA GLN A 294 -6.63 7.76 0.57
C GLN A 294 -7.41 7.74 -0.76
N PRO A 295 -7.15 8.66 -1.69
CA PRO A 295 -7.82 8.66 -2.99
C PRO A 295 -7.49 7.39 -3.77
N VAL A 296 -8.47 6.84 -4.51
CA VAL A 296 -8.24 5.65 -5.35
C VAL A 296 -7.14 5.84 -6.39
N THR A 297 -6.78 7.09 -6.70
CA THR A 297 -5.67 7.42 -7.61
C THR A 297 -4.31 6.94 -7.09
N TYR A 298 -4.12 6.78 -5.78
CA TYR A 298 -2.87 6.28 -5.19
C TYR A 298 -2.59 4.80 -5.51
N TRP A 299 -3.57 4.07 -6.03
CA TRP A 299 -3.39 2.68 -6.46
C TRP A 299 -2.77 2.55 -7.87
N GLY A 300 -2.46 3.65 -8.57
CA GLY A 300 -1.95 3.66 -9.96
C GLY A 300 -0.74 2.74 -10.20
N TRP A 301 0.29 2.84 -9.37
CA TRP A 301 1.46 1.98 -9.45
C TRP A 301 1.11 0.52 -9.14
N ALA A 302 0.33 0.27 -8.08
CA ALA A 302 -0.05 -1.09 -7.69
C ALA A 302 -0.92 -1.79 -8.76
N LEU A 303 -1.75 -1.01 -9.44
CA LEU A 303 -2.54 -1.41 -10.60
C LEU A 303 -1.67 -1.73 -11.82
N ALA A 304 -0.66 -0.91 -12.10
CA ALA A 304 0.33 -1.16 -13.16
C ALA A 304 1.11 -2.45 -12.89
N ALA A 305 1.58 -2.62 -11.66
CA ALA A 305 2.27 -3.80 -11.20
C ALA A 305 1.42 -5.06 -11.28
N SER A 306 0.15 -4.96 -10.87
CA SER A 306 -0.77 -6.09 -10.94
C SER A 306 -1.01 -6.54 -12.38
N ARG A 307 -1.13 -5.60 -13.33
CA ARG A 307 -1.26 -5.89 -14.76
C ARG A 307 -0.02 -6.56 -15.33
N LEU A 308 1.17 -6.08 -14.97
CA LEU A 308 2.43 -6.61 -15.49
C LEU A 308 2.77 -7.98 -14.89
N TRP A 309 2.71 -8.12 -13.56
CA TRP A 309 3.23 -9.30 -12.86
C TRP A 309 2.21 -10.43 -12.76
N TYR A 310 0.91 -10.12 -12.85
CA TYR A 310 -0.16 -11.11 -12.65
C TYR A 310 -1.22 -11.08 -13.76
N GLU A 311 -0.95 -10.40 -14.88
CA GLU A 311 -1.87 -10.31 -16.04
C GLU A 311 -3.29 -9.87 -15.66
N ALA A 312 -3.40 -8.95 -14.70
CA ALA A 312 -4.65 -8.48 -14.10
C ALA A 312 -5.48 -7.57 -15.04
N LYS A 313 -6.01 -8.13 -16.13
CA LYS A 313 -6.69 -7.40 -17.22
C LYS A 313 -8.03 -6.75 -16.82
N THR A 314 -8.68 -7.27 -15.79
CA THR A 314 -10.01 -6.85 -15.30
C THR A 314 -9.96 -5.67 -14.33
N LEU A 315 -8.77 -5.28 -13.86
CA LEU A 315 -8.61 -4.18 -12.94
C LEU A 315 -9.12 -2.86 -13.55
N PRO A 316 -9.65 -1.93 -12.74
CA PRO A 316 -10.10 -0.63 -13.21
C PRO A 316 -8.91 0.23 -13.66
N VAL A 317 -9.17 1.16 -14.58
CA VAL A 317 -8.18 2.12 -15.08
C VAL A 317 -8.39 3.46 -14.38
N ILE A 318 -7.30 4.04 -13.85
CA ILE A 318 -7.30 5.42 -13.38
C ILE A 318 -7.02 6.31 -14.59
N GLN A 319 -7.90 7.28 -14.83
CA GLN A 319 -7.73 8.23 -15.92
C GLN A 319 -6.80 9.36 -15.46
N SER A 320 -5.89 9.81 -16.32
CA SER A 320 -4.96 10.90 -15.97
C SER A 320 -5.64 12.23 -15.70
N VAL A 321 -6.78 12.50 -16.33
CA VAL A 321 -7.58 13.68 -16.01
C VAL A 321 -7.99 13.72 -14.53
N TRP A 322 -8.03 12.57 -13.83
CA TRP A 322 -8.25 12.56 -12.39
C TRP A 322 -7.03 13.12 -11.66
N LEU A 323 -5.82 12.71 -12.04
CA LEU A 323 -4.57 13.22 -11.47
C LEU A 323 -4.33 14.71 -11.75
N GLU A 324 -4.80 15.22 -12.90
CA GLU A 324 -4.76 16.65 -13.21
C GLU A 324 -5.61 17.49 -12.24
N ASN A 325 -6.69 16.90 -11.70
CA ASN A 325 -7.56 17.53 -10.71
C ASN A 325 -7.04 17.40 -9.27
N ASP A 326 -5.98 16.62 -9.03
CA ASP A 326 -5.40 16.46 -7.70
C ASP A 326 -4.81 17.80 -7.22
N PRO A 327 -5.34 18.39 -6.13
CA PRO A 327 -4.93 19.71 -5.66
C PRO A 327 -3.57 19.73 -4.95
N SER A 328 -2.95 18.56 -4.71
CA SER A 328 -1.66 18.48 -4.03
C SER A 328 -0.47 18.76 -4.94
N GLU A 329 0.68 19.06 -4.35
CA GLU A 329 2.00 19.20 -4.98
C GLU A 329 2.67 17.84 -5.23
N ASP A 330 1.98 16.74 -4.95
CA ASP A 330 2.52 15.40 -5.06
C ASP A 330 3.04 15.14 -6.48
N THR A 331 4.29 14.73 -6.59
CA THR A 331 4.90 14.42 -7.88
C THR A 331 4.31 13.17 -8.51
N TYR A 332 3.71 12.29 -7.70
CA TYR A 332 3.04 11.07 -8.15
C TYR A 332 1.93 11.34 -9.18
N LYS A 333 1.24 12.48 -9.07
CA LYS A 333 0.18 12.85 -10.02
C LYS A 333 0.69 13.08 -11.45
N LYS A 334 2.00 13.22 -11.62
CA LYS A 334 2.68 13.37 -12.90
C LYS A 334 3.33 12.08 -13.39
N GLU A 335 3.14 10.97 -12.69
CA GLU A 335 3.73 9.69 -13.07
C GLU A 335 2.80 8.90 -13.98
N VAL A 336 3.41 8.39 -15.04
CA VAL A 336 2.87 7.36 -15.93
C VAL A 336 3.75 6.13 -15.72
N PHE A 337 3.12 4.97 -15.54
CA PHE A 337 3.80 3.71 -15.30
C PHE A 337 3.92 2.92 -16.60
N LEU A 338 5.14 2.64 -17.02
CA LEU A 338 5.45 1.84 -18.18
C LEU A 338 5.85 0.43 -17.74
N GLY A 339 5.07 -0.59 -18.11
CA GLY A 339 5.42 -1.99 -17.86
C GLY A 339 6.23 -2.59 -19.00
N LEU A 340 7.37 -3.22 -18.69
CA LEU A 340 8.20 -3.93 -19.66
C LEU A 340 8.44 -5.39 -19.25
N ASN A 341 8.30 -6.29 -20.21
CA ASN A 341 8.78 -7.67 -20.16
C ASN A 341 10.07 -7.78 -20.98
N ILE A 342 11.10 -8.36 -20.40
CA ILE A 342 12.42 -8.53 -21.02
C ILE A 342 12.65 -10.02 -21.23
N VAL A 343 12.75 -10.42 -22.49
CA VAL A 343 12.83 -11.82 -22.90
C VAL A 343 13.97 -12.02 -23.90
N SER A 344 14.44 -13.24 -24.03
CA SER A 344 15.37 -13.61 -25.10
C SER A 344 14.65 -13.64 -26.45
N ARG A 345 15.29 -13.11 -27.50
CA ARG A 345 14.76 -13.14 -28.87
C ARG A 345 14.68 -14.57 -29.43
N THR A 346 15.58 -15.46 -29.02
CA THR A 346 15.60 -16.86 -29.47
C THR A 346 14.59 -17.75 -28.74
N ASN A 347 14.12 -17.33 -27.56
CA ASN A 347 13.08 -18.03 -26.81
C ASN A 347 12.34 -17.05 -25.87
N GLU A 348 11.09 -16.70 -26.19
CA GLU A 348 10.30 -15.74 -25.41
C GLU A 348 9.88 -16.25 -24.02
N ASN A 349 9.97 -17.56 -23.79
CA ASN A 349 9.80 -18.16 -22.46
C ASN A 349 11.04 -17.96 -21.59
N ASN A 350 12.20 -17.68 -22.19
CA ASN A 350 13.41 -17.34 -21.46
C ASN A 350 13.36 -15.87 -21.02
N LYS A 351 12.89 -15.65 -19.79
CA LYS A 351 12.84 -14.33 -19.14
C LYS A 351 14.23 -13.90 -18.69
N ILE A 352 14.60 -12.66 -19.01
CA ILE A 352 15.94 -12.15 -18.69
C ILE A 352 15.89 -11.32 -17.40
N SER A 353 16.15 -11.99 -16.28
CA SER A 353 16.14 -11.40 -14.95
C SER A 353 17.43 -10.67 -14.59
N GLN A 354 17.38 -9.86 -13.52
CA GLN A 354 18.51 -9.04 -13.03
C GLN A 354 19.22 -8.24 -14.13
N SER A 355 18.47 -7.71 -15.10
CA SER A 355 18.95 -6.79 -16.12
C SER A 355 18.98 -5.38 -15.57
N GLU A 356 20.00 -4.59 -15.92
CA GLU A 356 20.01 -3.16 -15.65
C GLU A 356 19.17 -2.45 -16.72
N VAL A 357 18.22 -1.63 -16.28
CA VAL A 357 17.30 -0.93 -17.17
C VAL A 357 17.50 0.57 -16.97
N TYR A 358 17.85 1.27 -18.04
CA TYR A 358 18.12 2.71 -18.06
C TYR A 358 17.01 3.41 -18.84
N LEU A 359 16.29 4.33 -18.20
CA LEU A 359 15.35 5.23 -18.85
C LEU A 359 16.01 6.61 -18.99
N PHE A 360 15.96 7.19 -20.18
CA PHE A 360 16.52 8.51 -20.44
C PHE A 360 15.73 9.21 -21.55
N LYS A 361 15.93 10.52 -21.68
CA LYS A 361 15.30 11.29 -22.77
C LYS A 361 15.80 10.79 -24.13
N LYS A 362 14.97 10.91 -25.16
CA LYS A 362 15.27 10.38 -26.51
C LYS A 362 16.55 10.92 -27.14
N GLU A 363 16.95 12.13 -26.81
CA GLU A 363 18.16 12.79 -27.29
C GLU A 363 19.44 12.41 -26.52
N VAL A 364 19.31 11.69 -25.40
CA VAL A 364 20.45 11.32 -24.53
C VAL A 364 21.00 9.96 -24.98
N SER A 365 22.32 9.82 -25.06
CA SER A 365 22.94 8.51 -25.34
C SER A 365 23.01 7.62 -24.08
N LEU A 366 23.07 6.30 -24.25
CA LEU A 366 23.23 5.38 -23.10
C LEU A 366 24.48 5.68 -22.26
N LYS A 367 25.58 6.10 -22.90
CA LYS A 367 26.79 6.49 -22.18
C LYS A 367 26.50 7.70 -21.28
N GLU A 368 25.87 8.74 -21.82
CA GLU A 368 25.53 9.94 -21.04
C GLU A 368 24.51 9.63 -19.94
N ALA A 369 23.56 8.74 -20.21
CA ALA A 369 22.60 8.26 -19.22
C ALA A 369 23.30 7.56 -18.05
N LYS A 370 24.29 6.70 -18.32
CA LYS A 370 25.10 6.02 -17.31
C LYS A 370 25.96 7.01 -16.51
N ASP A 371 26.65 7.92 -17.21
CA ASP A 371 27.48 8.95 -16.59
C ASP A 371 26.64 9.83 -15.64
N TYR A 372 25.45 10.27 -16.07
CA TYR A 372 24.54 11.05 -15.22
C TYR A 372 24.09 10.28 -13.98
N ILE A 373 23.74 8.99 -14.13
CA ILE A 373 23.33 8.17 -12.98
C ILE A 373 24.47 7.98 -11.98
N GLU A 374 25.70 7.81 -12.46
CA GLU A 374 26.88 7.78 -11.60
C GLU A 374 26.99 9.09 -10.80
N LEU A 375 26.89 10.24 -11.48
CA LEU A 375 26.87 11.53 -10.79
C LEU A 375 25.74 11.62 -9.77
N TYR A 376 24.52 11.24 -10.17
CA TYR A 376 23.34 11.29 -9.30
C TYR A 376 23.55 10.49 -8.01
N ARG A 377 24.09 9.27 -8.11
CA ARG A 377 24.41 8.43 -6.94
C ARG A 377 25.46 9.08 -6.03
N ILE A 378 26.52 9.64 -6.61
CA ILE A 378 27.58 10.35 -5.88
C ILE A 378 27.00 11.56 -5.12
N MET A 379 26.19 12.38 -5.80
CA MET A 379 25.56 13.57 -5.23
C MET A 379 24.56 13.20 -4.13
N LYS A 380 23.75 12.16 -4.35
CA LYS A 380 22.79 11.70 -3.35
C LYS A 380 23.47 11.13 -2.11
N ALA A 381 24.55 10.36 -2.28
CA ALA A 381 25.35 9.88 -1.16
C ALA A 381 25.92 11.05 -0.33
N TYR A 382 26.46 12.08 -0.99
CA TYR A 382 26.94 13.30 -0.33
C TYR A 382 25.84 13.97 0.52
N GLU A 383 24.67 14.22 -0.07
CA GLU A 383 23.53 14.81 0.64
C GLU A 383 23.09 13.97 1.83
N THR A 384 22.91 12.66 1.63
CA THR A 384 22.44 11.74 2.67
C THR A 384 23.43 11.64 3.83
N ILE A 385 24.73 11.59 3.56
CA ILE A 385 25.77 11.61 4.61
C ILE A 385 25.63 12.84 5.50
N HIS A 386 25.47 14.04 4.89
CA HIS A 386 25.34 15.28 5.65
C HIS A 386 24.02 15.37 6.43
N VAL A 387 22.91 14.91 5.84
CA VAL A 387 21.61 14.87 6.53
C VAL A 387 21.67 13.94 7.74
N LEU A 388 22.12 12.70 7.57
CA LEU A 388 22.24 11.74 8.67
C LEU A 388 23.22 12.22 9.74
N LYS A 389 24.34 12.81 9.33
CA LYS A 389 25.30 13.37 10.29
C LYS A 389 24.69 14.51 11.12
N LYS A 390 23.90 15.39 10.49
CA LYS A 390 23.16 16.46 11.17
C LYS A 390 22.08 15.92 12.12
N GLN A 391 21.50 14.76 11.81
CA GLN A 391 20.55 14.05 12.66
C GLN A 391 21.23 13.28 13.82
N GLY A 392 22.56 13.33 13.93
CA GLY A 392 23.31 12.77 15.06
C GLY A 392 23.83 11.34 14.85
N TYR A 393 23.63 10.73 13.67
CA TYR A 393 24.18 9.42 13.37
C TYR A 393 25.72 9.46 13.31
N ASP A 394 26.36 8.42 13.83
CA ASP A 394 27.82 8.27 13.75
C ASP A 394 28.29 7.79 12.37
N ILE A 395 29.61 7.85 12.14
CA ILE A 395 30.21 7.50 10.84
C ILE A 395 30.00 6.02 10.49
N ALA A 396 30.06 5.13 11.47
CA ALA A 396 29.93 3.68 11.24
C ALA A 396 28.48 3.31 10.87
N ALA A 397 27.50 3.91 11.53
CA ALA A 397 26.09 3.76 11.22
C ALA A 397 25.77 4.25 9.80
N ILE A 398 26.28 5.44 9.43
CA ILE A 398 26.09 6.00 8.08
C ILE A 398 26.78 5.13 7.01
N ALA A 399 28.01 4.69 7.27
CA ALA A 399 28.77 3.81 6.37
C ALA A 399 28.04 2.48 6.13
N SER A 400 27.54 1.86 7.20
CA SER A 400 26.72 0.65 7.12
C SER A 400 25.44 0.87 6.31
N TYR A 401 24.70 1.95 6.61
CA TYR A 401 23.45 2.30 5.93
C TYR A 401 23.62 2.49 4.41
N LEU A 402 24.70 3.19 4.00
CA LEU A 402 24.99 3.47 2.59
C LEU A 402 25.83 2.40 1.90
N LYS A 403 26.27 1.37 2.63
CA LYS A 403 27.22 0.35 2.15
C LYS A 403 28.53 0.96 1.61
N LEU A 404 29.07 1.94 2.34
CA LEU A 404 30.34 2.60 2.06
C LEU A 404 31.36 2.27 3.15
N SER A 405 32.65 2.55 2.92
CA SER A 405 33.66 2.44 3.98
C SER A 405 33.56 3.62 4.96
N THR A 406 33.97 3.39 6.21
CA THR A 406 34.05 4.44 7.23
C THR A 406 34.98 5.57 6.83
N ASP A 407 36.06 5.26 6.11
CA ASP A 407 37.02 6.25 5.63
C ASP A 407 36.39 7.19 4.59
N VAL A 408 35.63 6.64 3.64
CA VAL A 408 34.92 7.44 2.64
C VAL A 408 33.91 8.36 3.30
N VAL A 409 33.10 7.84 4.24
CA VAL A 409 32.13 8.67 4.96
C VAL A 409 32.83 9.73 5.81
N GLY A 410 33.90 9.38 6.52
CA GLY A 410 34.68 10.31 7.33
C GLY A 410 35.29 11.45 6.52
N GLN A 411 35.83 11.15 5.34
CA GLN A 411 36.32 12.17 4.40
C GLN A 411 35.20 13.08 3.92
N VAL A 412 34.06 12.51 3.49
CA VAL A 412 32.94 13.29 2.96
C VAL A 412 32.34 14.22 4.01
N VAL A 413 32.22 13.80 5.27
CA VAL A 413 31.72 14.63 6.37
C VAL A 413 32.56 15.89 6.60
N GLN A 414 33.87 15.83 6.30
CA GLN A 414 34.77 16.97 6.43
C GLN A 414 34.74 17.92 5.22
N MET A 415 34.15 17.51 4.10
CA MET A 415 34.12 18.29 2.86
C MET A 415 32.92 19.23 2.82
N ASN A 416 33.17 20.52 2.61
CA ASN A 416 32.12 21.43 2.16
C ASN A 416 31.76 21.15 0.69
N GLN A 417 30.59 21.65 0.26
CA GLN A 417 30.07 21.40 -1.08
C GLN A 417 31.05 21.84 -2.20
N PRO A 418 31.71 23.02 -2.13
CA PRO A 418 32.72 23.40 -3.12
C PRO A 418 33.91 22.44 -3.20
N ALA A 419 34.44 21.97 -2.06
CA ALA A 419 35.53 21.01 -2.03
C ALA A 419 35.11 19.65 -2.61
N PHE A 420 33.90 19.20 -2.29
CA PHE A 420 33.32 17.97 -2.85
C PHE A 420 33.22 18.05 -4.38
N PHE A 421 32.70 19.15 -4.93
CA PHE A 421 32.57 19.33 -6.38
C PHE A 421 33.89 19.35 -7.13
N LYS A 422 35.00 19.77 -6.49
CA LYS A 422 36.33 19.69 -7.11
C LYS A 422 36.76 18.24 -7.36
N ASN A 423 36.38 17.32 -6.46
CA ASN A 423 36.77 15.91 -6.48
C ASN A 423 35.89 15.03 -7.41
N ILE A 424 34.79 15.57 -7.93
CA ILE A 424 33.99 14.86 -8.95
C ILE A 424 34.83 14.67 -10.21
N LYS A 425 34.77 13.49 -10.83
CA LYS A 425 35.50 13.16 -12.06
C LYS A 425 35.19 14.19 -13.17
N PRO A 426 36.18 14.67 -13.95
CA PRO A 426 35.99 15.72 -14.95
C PRO A 426 34.84 15.49 -15.93
N GLU A 427 34.70 14.26 -16.42
CA GLU A 427 33.67 13.82 -17.36
C GLU A 427 32.25 13.92 -16.79
N LEU A 428 32.09 13.87 -15.47
CA LEU A 428 30.80 13.97 -14.78
C LEU A 428 30.41 15.42 -14.48
N LYS A 429 31.38 16.35 -14.41
CA LYS A 429 31.13 17.75 -13.98
C LYS A 429 30.12 18.46 -14.87
N LYS A 430 30.05 18.12 -16.16
CA LYS A 430 29.07 18.72 -17.10
C LYS A 430 27.62 18.47 -16.70
N TYR A 431 27.33 17.42 -15.93
CA TYR A 431 25.97 17.08 -15.50
C TYR A 431 25.55 17.73 -14.16
N ILE A 432 26.46 18.41 -13.45
CA ILE A 432 26.16 19.03 -12.14
C ILE A 432 25.02 20.05 -12.26
N LYS A 433 25.03 20.87 -13.31
CA LYS A 433 23.96 21.85 -13.56
C LYS A 433 22.60 21.18 -13.79
N ILE A 434 22.59 20.05 -14.49
CA ILE A 434 21.37 19.26 -14.75
C ILE A 434 20.86 18.62 -13.46
N TYR A 435 21.75 18.08 -12.63
CA TYR A 435 21.37 17.59 -11.31
C TYR A 435 20.73 18.70 -10.46
N GLN A 436 21.36 19.89 -10.44
CA GLN A 436 20.89 21.04 -9.65
C GLN A 436 19.55 21.60 -10.13
N SER A 437 19.24 21.53 -11.44
CA SER A 437 17.95 21.99 -11.97
C SER A 437 16.79 21.07 -11.58
N LYS A 438 17.07 19.86 -11.07
CA LYS A 438 16.09 18.80 -10.80
C LYS A 438 15.31 18.37 -12.04
N GLU A 439 15.80 18.70 -13.23
CA GLU A 439 15.22 18.25 -14.49
C GLU A 439 15.46 16.75 -14.66
N PHE A 440 14.46 16.03 -15.19
CA PHE A 440 14.64 14.63 -15.54
C PHE A 440 15.70 14.49 -16.63
N TYR A 441 16.64 13.56 -16.45
CA TYR A 441 17.67 13.26 -17.45
C TYR A 441 17.80 11.75 -17.67
N SER A 442 18.02 11.00 -16.59
CA SER A 442 18.11 9.55 -16.63
C SER A 442 17.78 8.93 -15.27
N LYS A 443 17.20 7.73 -15.26
CA LYS A 443 16.94 6.89 -14.08
C LYS A 443 17.26 5.42 -14.41
N ASN A 444 17.61 4.61 -13.40
CA ASN A 444 17.78 3.17 -13.60
C ASN A 444 16.96 2.32 -12.64
N TRP A 445 16.65 1.11 -13.09
CA TRP A 445 15.98 0.06 -12.36
C TRP A 445 16.68 -1.28 -12.61
N GLN A 446 16.21 -2.31 -11.91
CA GLN A 446 16.53 -3.69 -12.19
C GLN A 446 15.24 -4.46 -12.44
N THR A 447 15.28 -5.42 -13.36
CA THR A 447 14.17 -6.35 -13.53
C THR A 447 14.03 -7.28 -12.33
N ASN A 448 12.80 -7.67 -12.03
CA ASN A 448 12.52 -8.77 -11.11
C ASN A 448 13.02 -10.13 -11.65
N GLN A 449 12.77 -11.19 -10.89
CA GLN A 449 13.17 -12.57 -11.24
C GLN A 449 12.50 -13.10 -12.53
N ASN A 450 11.38 -12.50 -12.95
CA ASN A 450 10.65 -12.86 -14.15
C ASN A 450 11.02 -11.96 -15.35
N GLY A 451 12.11 -11.19 -15.26
CA GLY A 451 12.54 -10.29 -16.33
C GLY A 451 11.58 -9.12 -16.55
N GLN A 452 10.85 -8.69 -15.54
CA GLN A 452 9.85 -7.62 -15.66
C GLN A 452 10.27 -6.37 -14.88
N VAL A 453 9.91 -5.20 -15.37
CA VAL A 453 10.17 -3.92 -14.72
C VAL A 453 9.04 -2.93 -14.97
N ILE A 454 8.79 -2.06 -13.99
CA ILE A 454 7.88 -0.92 -14.12
C ILE A 454 8.72 0.34 -14.03
N LEU A 455 8.62 1.18 -15.04
CA LEU A 455 9.31 2.46 -15.11
C LEU A 455 8.30 3.57 -14.81
N SER A 456 8.73 4.58 -14.03
CA SER A 456 7.96 5.82 -13.83
C SER A 456 8.49 6.87 -14.80
N VAL A 457 7.59 7.42 -15.62
CA VAL A 457 7.87 8.46 -16.62
C VAL A 457 6.88 9.62 -16.47
N PHE A 458 7.20 10.77 -17.06
CA PHE A 458 6.24 11.88 -17.16
C PHE A 458 5.33 11.69 -18.39
N PRO A 459 4.07 12.15 -18.37
CA PRO A 459 3.18 12.05 -19.53
C PRO A 459 3.65 12.92 -20.69
N LYS A 460 3.32 12.52 -21.92
CA LYS A 460 3.61 13.24 -23.18
C LYS A 460 5.11 13.54 -23.39
N GLY A 461 5.97 12.63 -22.94
CA GLY A 461 7.42 12.73 -23.09
C GLY A 461 7.96 11.67 -24.05
N GLU A 462 9.01 12.02 -24.79
CA GLU A 462 9.73 11.07 -25.64
C GLU A 462 10.93 10.49 -24.89
N PHE A 463 10.95 9.16 -24.76
CA PHE A 463 11.95 8.45 -23.95
C PHE A 463 12.60 7.31 -24.70
N GLN A 464 13.78 6.94 -24.21
CA GLN A 464 14.50 5.73 -24.57
C GLN A 464 14.72 4.87 -23.32
N VAL A 465 14.61 3.56 -23.51
CA VAL A 465 14.96 2.54 -22.54
C VAL A 465 16.09 1.71 -23.11
N ALA A 466 17.19 1.61 -22.38
CA ALA A 466 18.25 0.65 -22.67
C ALA A 466 18.27 -0.44 -21.61
N VAL A 467 18.41 -1.68 -22.05
CA VAL A 467 18.49 -2.85 -21.19
C VAL A 467 19.84 -3.51 -21.39
N VAL A 468 20.57 -3.65 -20.28
CA VAL A 468 21.93 -4.17 -20.26
C VAL A 468 21.95 -5.44 -19.41
N LYS A 469 22.41 -6.53 -20.02
CA LYS A 469 22.61 -7.82 -19.36
C LYS A 469 23.84 -8.50 -19.96
N GLU A 470 24.69 -9.05 -19.10
CA GLU A 470 25.82 -9.86 -19.54
C GLU A 470 25.34 -11.06 -20.38
N GLY A 471 26.03 -11.31 -21.50
CA GLY A 471 25.66 -12.37 -22.45
C GLY A 471 24.58 -11.98 -23.46
N TYR A 472 24.09 -10.73 -23.43
CA TYR A 472 23.14 -10.20 -24.40
C TYR A 472 23.62 -8.87 -25.00
N GLU A 473 23.25 -8.62 -26.25
CA GLU A 473 23.35 -7.30 -26.86
C GLU A 473 22.45 -6.31 -26.11
N VAL A 474 22.84 -5.03 -26.11
CA VAL A 474 22.06 -3.98 -25.46
C VAL A 474 20.72 -3.82 -26.20
N GLY A 475 19.62 -4.11 -25.51
CA GLY A 475 18.28 -3.89 -26.04
C GLY A 475 17.90 -2.42 -25.92
N ILE A 476 17.47 -1.80 -27.02
CA ILE A 476 16.96 -0.42 -27.03
C ILE A 476 15.49 -0.41 -27.40
N PHE A 477 14.70 0.34 -26.64
CA PHE A 477 13.27 0.55 -26.85
C PHE A 477 12.98 2.05 -26.75
N GLN A 478 12.38 2.62 -27.79
CA GLN A 478 11.92 4.01 -27.77
C GLN A 478 10.41 4.04 -27.59
N PHE A 479 9.91 5.00 -26.84
CA PHE A 479 8.47 5.19 -26.69
C PHE A 479 8.13 6.64 -26.39
N GLU A 480 6.89 7.00 -26.71
CA GLU A 480 6.26 8.24 -26.26
C GLU A 480 5.27 7.88 -25.16
N SER A 481 5.36 8.53 -24.01
CA SER A 481 4.39 8.30 -22.95
C SER A 481 3.06 8.98 -23.34
N GLY A 482 2.01 8.17 -23.48
CA GLY A 482 0.64 8.65 -23.58
C GLY A 482 0.12 9.31 -22.30
N SER A 483 -1.19 9.58 -22.28
CA SER A 483 -1.88 10.17 -21.13
C SER A 483 -2.32 9.14 -20.10
N ASP A 484 -2.35 7.84 -20.39
CA ASP A 484 -2.85 6.86 -19.42
C ASP A 484 -1.86 6.63 -18.27
N VAL A 485 -2.39 6.40 -17.06
CA VAL A 485 -1.58 6.14 -15.84
C VAL A 485 -0.74 4.88 -15.97
N PHE A 486 -1.17 3.91 -16.79
CA PHE A 486 -0.40 2.71 -17.10
C PHE A 486 -0.35 2.46 -18.61
N GLN A 487 0.84 2.12 -19.11
CA GLN A 487 1.09 1.74 -20.51
C GLN A 487 1.86 0.43 -20.58
N GLY A 488 1.42 -0.44 -21.49
CA GLY A 488 1.98 -1.78 -21.68
C GLY A 488 1.07 -2.90 -21.17
N PRO A 489 1.62 -4.09 -20.86
CA PRO A 489 3.04 -4.39 -20.86
C PRO A 489 3.63 -4.48 -22.28
N TYR A 490 4.75 -3.80 -22.52
CA TYR A 490 5.52 -3.97 -23.76
C TYR A 490 6.51 -5.12 -23.60
N THR A 491 6.92 -5.73 -24.71
CA THR A 491 7.92 -6.81 -24.70
C THR A 491 9.17 -6.36 -25.46
N LEU A 492 10.30 -6.31 -24.76
CA LEU A 492 11.62 -6.13 -25.34
C LEU A 492 12.31 -7.48 -25.50
N LYS A 493 12.69 -7.81 -26.72
CA LYS A 493 13.44 -9.02 -27.05
C LYS A 493 14.93 -8.69 -27.15
N MET A 494 15.76 -9.32 -26.33
CA MET A 494 17.21 -9.14 -26.35
C MET A 494 17.89 -10.27 -27.12
N GLU A 495 18.88 -9.92 -27.94
CA GLU A 495 19.70 -10.87 -28.67
C GLU A 495 20.82 -11.40 -27.79
N PRO A 496 21.04 -12.73 -27.69
CA PRO A 496 22.23 -13.28 -27.06
C PRO A 496 23.48 -12.84 -27.84
N VAL A 497 24.56 -12.51 -27.14
CA VAL A 497 25.86 -12.32 -27.80
C VAL A 497 26.34 -13.68 -28.27
N GLU A 498 26.48 -13.88 -29.59
CA GLU A 498 27.09 -15.09 -30.13
C GLU A 498 28.51 -15.23 -29.54
N ARG A 499 28.78 -16.37 -28.89
CA ARG A 499 30.16 -16.75 -28.54
C ARG A 499 30.90 -17.00 -29.85
N ARG A 500 31.62 -15.99 -30.34
CA ARG A 500 32.61 -16.17 -31.41
C ARG A 500 33.80 -16.97 -30.92
#